data_AF-A0A9R0Z3P6-F1
#
_entry.id   AF-A0A9R0Z3P6-F1
#
_cell.length_a   1.000
_cell.length_b   1.000
_cell.length_c   1.000
_cell.angle_alpha   90.00
_cell.angle_beta   90.00
_cell.angle_gamma   90.00
#
_symmetry.space_group_name_H-M   'P 1'
#
loop_
_entity.id
_entity.type
_entity.pdbx_description
1 polymer ?
#
loop_
_entity_poly.entity_id
_entity_poly.type
_entity_poly.pdbx_seq_one_letter_code
_entity_poly.pdbx_strand_id
1 'polypeptide(L)'
;MDEDLIDILIKSLGNLHKLQNLRIHSGDRLLDRMCESWVPPPNLRSFDSWYFSSWFLRLPKWVNSSSLPHLSTLEIGVKELQGDDLQIIGMLPALGFLRLAAKRVMGMLVVRTDAFPSARCCMFFGFPTAPCLFPPGAMPRVQHLVFEASAPSIASREVDCGMGHLPSLEHVEVWLEHENSSDEEMETAKAWLRRAAEAHPK
;
A
#
# COMPACT_ATOMS: atom_id res chain seq x y z
N MET A 1 -22.52 25.37 6.25
CA MET A 1 -21.53 26.35 5.74
C MET A 1 -20.22 25.66 5.39
N ASP A 2 -19.46 25.09 6.35
CA ASP A 2 -18.21 24.38 6.01
C ASP A 2 -18.41 23.06 5.26
N GLU A 3 -19.45 22.29 5.59
CA GLU A 3 -19.79 21.06 4.85
C GLU A 3 -20.19 21.33 3.40
N ASP A 4 -20.94 22.41 3.15
CA ASP A 4 -21.35 22.79 1.80
C ASP A 4 -20.13 23.13 0.93
N LEU A 5 -19.11 23.78 1.51
CA LEU A 5 -17.87 24.11 0.81
C LEU A 5 -17.04 22.86 0.46
N ILE A 6 -16.99 21.88 1.37
CA ILE A 6 -16.33 20.59 1.11
C ILE A 6 -17.02 19.86 -0.04
N ASP A 7 -18.35 19.78 -0.02
CA ASP A 7 -19.10 19.08 -1.05
C ASP A 7 -19.00 19.80 -2.42
N ILE A 8 -18.97 21.13 -2.42
CA ILE A 8 -18.72 21.93 -3.64
C ILE A 8 -17.31 21.64 -4.18
N LEU A 9 -16.29 21.59 -3.31
CA LEU A 9 -14.92 21.30 -3.71
C LEU A 9 -14.80 19.90 -4.33
N ILE A 10 -15.36 18.87 -3.67
CA ILE A 10 -15.32 17.47 -4.15
C ILE A 10 -15.98 17.35 -5.52
N LYS A 11 -17.16 17.96 -5.69
CA LYS A 11 -17.85 18.00 -7.00
C LYS A 11 -17.02 18.72 -8.05
N SER A 12 -16.41 19.86 -7.69
CA SER A 12 -15.57 20.63 -8.61
C SER A 12 -14.36 19.81 -9.07
N LEU A 13 -13.69 19.10 -8.17
CA LEU A 13 -12.56 18.22 -8.49
C LEU A 13 -12.98 17.09 -9.44
N GLY A 14 -14.14 16.48 -9.23
CA GLY A 14 -14.68 15.44 -10.12
C GLY A 14 -14.99 15.93 -11.54
N ASN A 15 -15.31 17.22 -11.70
CA ASN A 15 -15.61 17.83 -13.00
C ASN A 15 -14.35 18.23 -13.80
N LEU A 16 -13.14 18.13 -13.22
CA LEU A 16 -11.90 18.43 -13.91
C LEU A 16 -11.49 17.26 -14.83
N HIS A 17 -12.15 17.08 -15.97
CA HIS A 17 -11.92 15.93 -16.87
C HIS A 17 -10.49 15.81 -17.45
N LYS A 18 -9.71 16.90 -17.41
CA LYS A 18 -8.29 16.92 -17.80
C LYS A 18 -7.33 16.67 -16.63
N LEU A 19 -7.83 16.51 -15.41
CA LEU A 19 -7.02 16.26 -14.22
C LEU A 19 -6.35 14.90 -14.34
N GLN A 20 -5.02 14.91 -14.23
CA GLN A 20 -4.21 13.70 -14.23
C GLN A 20 -3.52 13.47 -12.89
N ASN A 21 -3.25 14.54 -12.14
CA ASN A 21 -2.52 14.46 -10.88
C ASN A 21 -3.30 15.25 -9.83
N LEU A 22 -3.63 14.59 -8.74
CA LEU A 22 -4.30 15.21 -7.61
C LEU A 22 -3.47 14.95 -6.35
N ARG A 23 -3.02 16.04 -5.72
CA ARG A 23 -2.36 16.02 -4.42
C ARG A 23 -3.23 16.77 -3.42
N ILE A 24 -3.52 16.14 -2.29
CA ILE A 24 -4.39 16.68 -1.24
C ILE A 24 -3.62 16.74 0.06
N HIS A 25 -3.49 17.96 0.58
CA HIS A 25 -2.97 18.22 1.91
C HIS A 25 -4.15 18.73 2.76
N SER A 26 -4.85 17.80 3.40
CA SER A 26 -6.04 18.12 4.20
C SER A 26 -6.21 17.17 5.36
N GLY A 27 -6.93 17.62 6.38
CA GLY A 27 -7.29 16.78 7.52
C GLY A 27 -8.37 15.75 7.17
N ASP A 28 -8.62 14.84 8.11
CA ASP A 28 -9.52 13.69 7.96
C ASP A 28 -10.91 14.04 7.37
N ARG A 29 -11.48 15.21 7.70
CA ARG A 29 -12.84 15.59 7.24
C ARG A 29 -13.01 15.61 5.73
N LEU A 30 -12.05 16.16 4.98
CA LEU A 30 -12.14 16.21 3.51
C LEU A 30 -11.98 14.79 2.94
N LEU A 31 -11.05 14.02 3.49
CA LEU A 31 -10.79 12.65 3.03
C LEU A 31 -11.97 11.72 3.29
N ASP A 32 -12.62 11.84 4.45
CA ASP A 32 -13.82 11.08 4.78
C ASP A 32 -14.95 11.39 3.78
N ARG A 33 -15.19 12.68 3.48
CA ARG A 33 -16.20 13.06 2.47
C ARG A 33 -15.82 12.60 1.05
N MET A 34 -14.53 12.64 0.70
CA MET A 34 -14.05 12.11 -0.58
C MET A 34 -14.17 10.59 -0.67
N CYS A 35 -14.03 9.89 0.45
CA CYS A 35 -14.24 8.45 0.53
C CYS A 35 -15.68 8.06 0.18
N GLU A 36 -16.64 8.92 0.52
CA GLU A 36 -18.07 8.68 0.36
C GLU A 36 -18.63 9.13 -1.00
N SER A 37 -18.19 10.29 -1.49
CA SER A 37 -18.93 11.02 -2.54
C SER A 37 -18.09 11.43 -3.76
N TRP A 38 -16.77 11.31 -3.70
CA TRP A 38 -15.93 11.74 -4.82
C TRP A 38 -16.00 10.74 -5.97
N VAL A 39 -16.20 11.28 -7.18
CA VAL A 39 -16.09 10.55 -8.44
C VAL A 39 -14.82 11.04 -9.13
N PRO A 40 -13.74 10.25 -9.19
CA PRO A 40 -12.50 10.69 -9.80
C PRO A 40 -12.67 10.86 -11.32
N PRO A 41 -11.99 11.84 -11.93
CA PRO A 41 -11.90 11.93 -13.38
C PRO A 41 -11.25 10.67 -13.98
N PRO A 42 -11.72 10.17 -15.14
CA PRO A 42 -11.25 8.91 -15.71
C PRO A 42 -9.78 8.94 -16.15
N ASN A 43 -9.21 10.13 -16.35
CA ASN A 43 -7.84 10.35 -16.76
C ASN A 43 -6.85 10.49 -15.59
N LEU A 44 -7.30 10.29 -14.35
CA LEU A 44 -6.44 10.41 -13.18
C LEU A 44 -5.35 9.32 -13.21
N ARG A 45 -4.10 9.77 -13.08
CA ARG A 45 -2.87 8.95 -13.11
C ARG A 45 -2.17 8.92 -11.78
N SER A 46 -2.22 10.01 -11.02
CA SER A 46 -1.60 10.13 -9.71
C SER A 46 -2.59 10.65 -8.69
N PHE A 47 -2.73 9.93 -7.58
CA PHE A 47 -3.43 10.41 -6.40
C PHE A 47 -2.50 10.32 -5.19
N ASP A 48 -2.33 11.45 -4.51
CA ASP A 48 -1.44 11.59 -3.38
C ASP A 48 -2.17 12.35 -2.25
N SER A 49 -2.41 11.66 -1.14
CA SER A 49 -2.86 12.28 0.12
C SER A 49 -1.86 12.06 1.24
N TRP A 50 -0.60 11.79 0.90
CA TRP A 50 0.46 11.46 1.85
C TRP A 50 0.99 12.75 2.50
N TYR A 51 0.29 13.20 3.53
CA TYR A 51 0.68 14.34 4.36
C TYR A 51 0.47 14.04 5.83
N PHE A 52 1.24 14.68 6.71
CA PHE A 52 1.15 14.47 8.15
C PHE A 52 -0.31 14.55 8.62
N SER A 53 -0.82 13.47 9.21
CA SER A 53 -2.19 13.29 9.73
C SER A 53 -3.34 13.10 8.73
N SER A 54 -3.08 12.89 7.43
CA SER A 54 -4.11 12.61 6.42
C SER A 54 -4.45 11.11 6.33
N TRP A 55 -5.56 10.67 6.93
CA TRP A 55 -5.98 9.26 6.89
C TRP A 55 -7.43 9.11 6.44
N PHE A 56 -7.68 8.34 5.40
CA PHE A 56 -9.02 7.85 5.11
C PHE A 56 -9.48 6.91 6.23
N LEU A 57 -10.76 6.93 6.60
CA LEU A 57 -11.26 5.94 7.55
C LEU A 57 -11.07 4.49 7.05
N ARG A 58 -11.37 4.23 5.77
CA ARG A 58 -11.25 2.94 5.07
C ARG A 58 -10.80 3.18 3.63
N LEU A 59 -10.47 2.13 2.89
CA LEU A 59 -10.19 2.24 1.46
C LEU A 59 -11.36 2.93 0.72
N PRO A 60 -11.12 4.03 -0.01
CA PRO A 60 -12.18 4.68 -0.76
C PRO A 60 -12.71 3.80 -1.88
N LYS A 61 -14.04 3.78 -2.05
CA LYS A 61 -14.71 2.91 -3.05
C LYS A 61 -14.25 3.18 -4.49
N TRP A 62 -13.80 4.39 -4.79
CA TRP A 62 -13.30 4.76 -6.11
C TRP A 62 -11.88 4.24 -6.39
N VAL A 63 -11.15 3.74 -5.39
CA VAL A 63 -9.87 3.02 -5.58
C VAL A 63 -10.19 1.60 -6.04
N ASN A 64 -10.61 1.46 -7.29
CA ASN A 64 -10.84 0.17 -7.92
C ASN A 64 -10.58 0.25 -9.44
N SER A 65 -10.37 -0.89 -10.08
CA SER A 65 -10.01 -0.99 -11.50
C SER A 65 -11.06 -0.43 -12.47
N SER A 66 -12.34 -0.40 -12.08
CA SER A 66 -13.43 0.12 -12.93
C SER A 66 -13.44 1.65 -12.97
N SER A 67 -13.05 2.29 -11.88
CA SER A 67 -13.06 3.75 -11.76
C SER A 67 -11.76 4.41 -12.21
N LEU A 68 -10.63 3.69 -12.14
CA LEU A 68 -9.29 4.26 -12.30
C LEU A 68 -8.35 3.38 -13.16
N PRO A 69 -8.67 3.17 -14.45
CA PRO A 69 -7.88 2.29 -15.32
C PRO A 69 -6.46 2.82 -15.63
N HIS A 70 -6.22 4.12 -15.42
CA HIS A 70 -4.96 4.78 -15.75
C HIS A 70 -4.15 5.22 -14.52
N LEU A 71 -4.60 4.88 -13.31
CA LEU A 71 -3.90 5.26 -12.08
C LEU A 71 -2.59 4.49 -11.99
N SER A 72 -1.48 5.21 -12.10
CA SER A 72 -0.13 4.68 -12.03
C SER A 72 0.53 4.91 -10.67
N THR A 73 0.09 5.92 -9.93
CA THR A 73 0.65 6.32 -8.65
C THR A 73 -0.46 6.50 -7.62
N LEU A 74 -0.37 5.78 -6.51
CA LEU A 74 -1.29 5.90 -5.38
C LEU A 74 -0.49 6.03 -4.09
N GLU A 75 -0.69 7.14 -3.38
CA GLU A 75 -0.08 7.39 -2.07
C GLU A 75 -1.16 7.77 -1.06
N ILE A 76 -1.52 6.85 -0.15
CA ILE A 76 -2.62 7.03 0.79
C ILE A 76 -2.34 6.39 2.16
N GLY A 77 -2.99 6.91 3.19
CA GLY A 77 -3.10 6.26 4.49
C GLY A 77 -4.56 5.90 4.80
N VAL A 78 -4.79 4.73 5.37
CA VAL A 78 -6.12 4.27 5.85
C VAL A 78 -6.08 3.97 7.35
N LYS A 79 -7.13 4.33 8.10
CA LYS A 79 -7.23 3.97 9.51
C LYS A 79 -7.51 2.47 9.65
N GLU A 80 -8.38 1.93 8.81
CA GLU A 80 -8.80 0.54 8.82
C GLU A 80 -8.61 -0.08 7.43
N LEU A 81 -7.65 -0.99 7.32
CA LEU A 81 -7.40 -1.77 6.11
C LEU A 81 -8.16 -3.11 6.21
N GLN A 82 -9.10 -3.36 5.31
CA GLN A 82 -9.86 -4.61 5.27
C GLN A 82 -9.06 -5.72 4.58
N GLY A 83 -9.45 -6.98 4.83
CA GLY A 83 -8.77 -8.15 4.28
C GLY A 83 -8.57 -8.13 2.75
N ASP A 84 -9.60 -7.72 2.00
CA ASP A 84 -9.56 -7.70 0.53
C ASP A 84 -8.99 -6.40 -0.08
N ASP A 85 -8.68 -5.39 0.74
CA ASP A 85 -8.29 -4.05 0.24
C ASP A 85 -6.98 -4.10 -0.57
N LEU A 86 -6.02 -4.93 -0.16
CA LEU A 86 -4.78 -5.13 -0.92
C LEU A 86 -5.03 -5.78 -2.27
N GLN A 87 -5.95 -6.75 -2.34
CA GLN A 87 -6.35 -7.33 -3.62
C GLN A 87 -6.99 -6.27 -4.51
N ILE A 88 -7.90 -5.44 -3.98
CA ILE A 88 -8.58 -4.39 -4.74
C ILE A 88 -7.56 -3.40 -5.33
N ILE A 89 -6.62 -2.92 -4.51
CA ILE A 89 -5.53 -2.04 -4.97
C ILE A 89 -4.65 -2.78 -6.00
N GLY A 90 -4.33 -4.05 -5.73
CA GLY A 90 -3.50 -4.88 -6.60
C GLY A 90 -4.12 -5.14 -7.98
N MET A 91 -5.44 -5.07 -8.11
CA MET A 91 -6.11 -5.22 -9.41
C MET A 91 -6.09 -3.94 -10.26
N LEU A 92 -5.52 -2.83 -9.77
CA LEU A 92 -5.34 -1.62 -10.59
C LEU A 92 -4.35 -1.89 -11.72
N PRO A 93 -4.77 -1.83 -12.99
CA PRO A 93 -4.00 -2.38 -14.11
C PRO A 93 -2.73 -1.59 -14.42
N ALA A 94 -2.75 -0.27 -14.18
CA ALA A 94 -1.66 0.63 -14.47
C ALA A 94 -0.78 0.97 -13.25
N LEU A 95 -1.11 0.45 -12.06
CA LEU A 95 -0.45 0.84 -10.81
C LEU A 95 1.02 0.42 -10.83
N GLY A 96 1.90 1.41 -10.94
CA GLY A 96 3.35 1.25 -10.95
C GLY A 96 4.00 1.60 -9.61
N PHE A 97 3.44 2.59 -8.90
CA PHE A 97 3.92 3.06 -7.62
C PHE A 97 2.79 3.04 -6.58
N LEU A 98 3.02 2.34 -5.48
CA LEU A 98 2.13 2.32 -4.32
C LEU A 98 2.88 2.72 -3.06
N ARG A 99 2.31 3.66 -2.33
CA ARG A 99 2.63 3.93 -0.93
C ARG A 99 1.35 3.83 -0.11
N LEU A 100 1.28 2.84 0.78
CA LEU A 100 0.11 2.56 1.59
C LEU A 100 0.49 2.48 3.07
N ALA A 101 -0.17 3.28 3.90
CA ALA A 101 -0.13 3.11 5.35
C ALA A 101 -1.46 2.61 5.89
N ALA A 102 -1.43 1.78 6.93
CA ALA A 102 -2.59 1.45 7.73
C ALA A 102 -2.32 1.70 9.22
N LYS A 103 -3.35 2.06 9.99
CA LYS A 103 -3.24 2.08 11.47
C LYS A 103 -3.62 0.74 12.11
N ARG A 104 -4.50 -0.01 11.44
CA ARG A 104 -4.98 -1.32 11.88
C ARG A 104 -5.52 -2.10 10.70
N VAL A 105 -5.31 -3.40 10.76
CA VAL A 105 -5.81 -4.37 9.80
C VAL A 105 -7.06 -5.03 10.38
N MET A 106 -8.11 -5.12 9.57
CA MET A 106 -9.39 -5.72 9.91
C MET A 106 -9.52 -7.08 9.24
N GLY A 107 -9.22 -8.13 9.99
CA GLY A 107 -9.24 -9.52 9.52
C GLY A 107 -7.91 -9.96 8.90
N MET A 108 -7.97 -11.05 8.15
CA MET A 108 -6.80 -11.61 7.45
C MET A 108 -6.65 -10.92 6.08
N LEU A 109 -5.45 -10.43 5.78
CA LEU A 109 -5.16 -9.87 4.46
C LEU A 109 -5.13 -10.97 3.40
N VAL A 110 -5.77 -10.71 2.28
CA VAL A 110 -5.88 -11.63 1.15
C VAL A 110 -5.23 -10.99 -0.06
N VAL A 111 -4.23 -11.67 -0.62
CA VAL A 111 -3.61 -11.32 -1.90
C VAL A 111 -3.53 -12.57 -2.77
N ARG A 112 -3.93 -12.44 -4.03
CA ARG A 112 -3.93 -13.52 -5.02
C ARG A 112 -2.77 -13.37 -5.99
N THR A 113 -2.52 -14.42 -6.75
CA THR A 113 -1.37 -14.55 -7.66
C THR A 113 -1.41 -13.57 -8.85
N ASP A 114 -2.53 -12.90 -9.09
CA ASP A 114 -2.71 -11.92 -10.17
C ASP A 114 -2.58 -10.46 -9.69
N ALA A 115 -2.33 -10.25 -8.39
CA ALA A 115 -2.25 -8.92 -7.81
C ALA A 115 -0.97 -8.18 -8.23
N PHE A 116 -1.10 -6.87 -8.41
CA PHE A 116 -0.03 -5.92 -8.72
C PHE A 116 0.75 -6.26 -10.02
N PRO A 117 0.08 -6.50 -11.16
CA PRO A 117 0.73 -6.98 -12.37
C PRO A 117 1.72 -5.97 -12.99
N SER A 118 1.55 -4.68 -12.70
CA SER A 118 2.35 -3.57 -13.25
C SER A 118 3.24 -2.88 -12.20
N ALA A 119 3.14 -3.26 -10.93
CA ALA A 119 3.82 -2.56 -9.85
C ALA A 119 5.34 -2.69 -9.97
N ARG A 120 6.03 -1.57 -9.78
CA ARG A 120 7.50 -1.46 -9.76
C ARG A 120 8.01 -1.07 -8.38
N CYS A 121 7.24 -0.26 -7.65
CA CYS A 121 7.57 0.16 -6.30
C CYS A 121 6.35 0.01 -5.40
N CYS A 122 6.51 -0.74 -4.32
CA CYS A 122 5.49 -0.92 -3.29
C CYS A 122 6.09 -0.60 -1.92
N MET A 123 5.43 0.28 -1.19
CA MET A 123 5.82 0.66 0.16
C MET A 123 4.64 0.52 1.10
N PHE A 124 4.79 -0.30 2.12
CA PHE A 124 3.77 -0.61 3.12
C PHE A 124 4.24 -0.18 4.51
N PHE A 125 3.39 0.55 5.25
CA PHE A 125 3.72 1.13 6.55
C PHE A 125 2.59 0.95 7.58
N GLY A 126 2.95 0.76 8.84
CA GLY A 126 2.04 0.62 9.98
C GLY A 126 1.29 -0.70 10.08
N PHE A 127 1.65 -1.72 9.29
CA PHE A 127 1.08 -3.06 9.40
C PHE A 127 1.99 -4.15 8.81
N PRO A 128 1.98 -5.38 9.39
CA PRO A 128 2.81 -6.48 8.90
C PRO A 128 2.48 -6.86 7.46
N THR A 129 3.46 -6.71 6.58
CA THR A 129 3.33 -6.91 5.12
C THR A 129 4.51 -7.69 4.55
N ALA A 130 4.97 -8.68 5.32
CA ALA A 130 6.07 -9.54 4.93
C ALA A 130 5.82 -10.24 3.58
N PRO A 131 6.88 -10.53 2.80
CA PRO A 131 6.77 -11.14 1.47
C PRO A 131 5.89 -12.40 1.38
N CYS A 132 5.79 -13.22 2.44
CA CYS A 132 4.92 -14.40 2.43
C CYS A 132 3.43 -14.10 2.21
N LEU A 133 3.00 -12.84 2.40
CA LEU A 133 1.63 -12.41 2.08
C LEU A 133 1.35 -12.45 0.56
N PHE A 134 2.39 -12.33 -0.27
CA PHE A 134 2.30 -12.26 -1.72
C PHE A 134 2.61 -13.65 -2.31
N PRO A 135 1.61 -14.37 -2.87
CA PRO A 135 1.87 -15.68 -3.44
C PRO A 135 2.64 -15.57 -4.77
N PRO A 136 3.33 -16.65 -5.21
CA PRO A 136 4.02 -16.67 -6.49
C PRO A 136 3.13 -16.22 -7.65
N GLY A 137 3.62 -15.25 -8.43
CA GLY A 137 2.87 -14.60 -9.50
C GLY A 137 2.39 -13.19 -9.13
N ALA A 138 2.15 -12.91 -7.84
CA ALA A 138 1.88 -11.55 -7.39
C ALA A 138 3.15 -10.70 -7.52
N MET A 139 2.98 -9.41 -7.85
CA MET A 139 4.08 -8.45 -8.00
C MET A 139 5.24 -8.95 -8.90
N PRO A 140 4.98 -9.49 -10.11
CA PRO A 140 6.01 -10.13 -10.93
C PRO A 140 7.08 -9.15 -11.44
N ARG A 141 6.83 -7.85 -11.26
CA ARG A 141 7.58 -6.72 -11.82
C ARG A 141 8.15 -5.79 -10.76
N VAL A 142 7.93 -6.07 -9.46
CA VAL A 142 8.37 -5.19 -8.38
C VAL A 142 9.89 -5.16 -8.32
N GLN A 143 10.44 -3.95 -8.29
CA GLN A 143 11.89 -3.68 -8.21
C GLN A 143 12.26 -3.13 -6.84
N HIS A 144 11.36 -2.36 -6.21
CA HIS A 144 11.57 -1.78 -4.89
C HIS A 144 10.42 -2.19 -3.96
N LEU A 145 10.74 -2.89 -2.89
CA LEU A 145 9.78 -3.27 -1.85
C LEU A 145 10.19 -2.71 -0.49
N VAL A 146 9.28 -1.97 0.15
CA VAL A 146 9.40 -1.56 1.56
C VAL A 146 8.27 -2.20 2.35
N PHE A 147 8.59 -2.89 3.44
CA PHE A 147 7.59 -3.53 4.30
C PHE A 147 8.01 -3.51 5.77
N GLU A 148 7.03 -3.66 6.64
CA GLU A 148 7.24 -3.82 8.09
C GLU A 148 7.11 -5.29 8.50
N ALA A 149 7.94 -5.70 9.46
CA ALA A 149 7.89 -7.04 10.03
C ALA A 149 8.36 -7.07 11.49
N SER A 150 7.76 -7.98 12.27
CA SER A 150 8.14 -8.24 13.66
C SER A 150 9.45 -9.03 13.72
N ALA A 151 10.46 -8.50 14.41
CA ALA A 151 11.72 -9.20 14.62
C ALA A 151 11.55 -10.53 15.38
N PRO A 152 10.77 -10.60 16.49
CA PRO A 152 10.47 -11.87 17.15
C PRO A 152 9.82 -12.90 16.22
N SER A 153 8.86 -12.49 15.39
CA SER A 153 8.15 -13.39 14.48
C SER A 153 9.04 -13.95 13.35
N ILE A 154 10.02 -13.16 12.89
CA ILE A 154 11.04 -13.65 11.95
C ILE A 154 12.01 -14.60 12.66
N ALA A 155 12.46 -14.24 13.87
CA ALA A 155 13.41 -15.04 14.64
C ALA A 155 12.84 -16.42 15.01
N SER A 156 11.56 -16.48 15.37
CA SER A 156 10.82 -17.73 15.63
C SER A 156 10.42 -18.49 14.36
N ARG A 157 10.61 -17.89 13.17
CA ARG A 157 10.21 -18.41 11.85
C ARG A 157 8.69 -18.56 11.67
N GLU A 158 7.90 -17.86 12.46
CA GLU A 158 6.45 -17.77 12.25
C GLU A 158 6.10 -17.00 10.98
N VAL A 159 6.93 -16.01 10.64
CA VAL A 159 6.80 -15.21 9.41
C VAL A 159 7.95 -15.55 8.46
N ASP A 160 7.60 -15.94 7.25
CA ASP A 160 8.57 -16.14 6.17
C ASP A 160 8.78 -14.84 5.39
N CYS A 161 10.04 -14.41 5.30
CA CYS A 161 10.44 -13.25 4.51
C CYS A 161 11.22 -13.65 3.24
N GLY A 162 11.09 -14.90 2.79
CA GLY A 162 11.68 -15.35 1.53
C GLY A 162 11.16 -14.56 0.33
N MET A 163 12.08 -13.97 -0.44
CA MET A 163 11.76 -13.07 -1.56
C MET A 163 11.93 -13.74 -2.93
N GLY A 164 12.28 -15.03 -2.97
CA GLY A 164 12.62 -15.73 -4.22
C GLY A 164 11.48 -15.82 -5.25
N HIS A 165 10.24 -15.55 -4.86
CA HIS A 165 9.08 -15.50 -5.75
C HIS A 165 8.88 -14.13 -6.44
N LEU A 166 9.71 -13.12 -6.11
CA LEU A 166 9.67 -11.77 -6.69
C LEU A 166 10.86 -11.58 -7.66
N PRO A 167 10.73 -11.95 -8.94
CA PRO A 167 11.88 -12.14 -9.83
C PRO A 167 12.57 -10.84 -10.28
N SER A 168 11.92 -9.69 -10.17
CA SER A 168 12.48 -8.39 -10.59
C SER A 168 13.02 -7.55 -9.42
N LEU A 169 13.06 -8.11 -8.21
CA LEU A 169 13.35 -7.34 -7.01
C LEU A 169 14.83 -6.91 -6.99
N GLU A 170 15.07 -5.60 -6.88
CA GLU A 170 16.40 -4.99 -6.92
C GLU A 170 16.74 -4.30 -5.59
N HIS A 171 15.73 -3.78 -4.88
CA HIS A 171 15.87 -3.04 -3.65
C HIS A 171 14.83 -3.46 -2.62
N VAL A 172 15.28 -3.69 -1.40
CA VAL A 172 14.44 -4.07 -0.27
C VAL A 172 14.81 -3.23 0.94
N GLU A 173 13.81 -2.61 1.55
CA GLU A 173 13.92 -1.95 2.84
C GLU A 173 12.96 -2.63 3.81
N VAL A 174 13.46 -2.99 4.99
CA VAL A 174 12.66 -3.68 6.01
C VAL A 174 12.66 -2.87 7.28
N TRP A 175 11.47 -2.51 7.74
CA TRP A 175 11.25 -1.82 9.00
C TRP A 175 10.96 -2.87 10.06
N LEU A 176 11.96 -3.15 10.90
CA LEU A 176 11.83 -4.12 11.98
C LEU A 176 11.18 -3.45 13.19
N GLU A 177 10.02 -3.96 13.58
CA GLU A 177 9.37 -3.55 14.82
C GLU A 177 10.22 -3.99 16.02
N HIS A 178 10.61 -3.01 16.84
CA HIS A 178 11.45 -3.23 18.02
C HIS A 178 10.63 -3.46 19.31
N GLU A 179 9.33 -3.16 19.30
CA GLU A 179 8.52 -3.25 20.52
C GLU A 179 8.52 -4.71 21.04
N ASN A 180 9.08 -4.89 22.23
CA ASN A 180 9.23 -6.19 22.92
C ASN A 180 10.23 -7.18 22.31
N SER A 181 11.14 -6.75 21.41
CA SER A 181 12.22 -7.61 20.90
C SER A 181 13.49 -7.52 21.74
N SER A 182 14.11 -8.65 22.05
CA SER A 182 15.49 -8.72 22.56
C SER A 182 16.51 -8.43 21.46
N ASP A 183 17.73 -8.04 21.86
CA ASP A 183 18.84 -7.83 20.93
C ASP A 183 19.16 -9.11 20.13
N GLU A 184 19.00 -10.28 20.74
CA GLU A 184 19.22 -11.59 20.10
C GLU A 184 18.19 -11.88 19.00
N GLU A 185 16.90 -11.61 19.24
CA GLU A 185 15.85 -11.74 18.24
C GLU A 185 16.07 -10.78 17.07
N MET A 186 16.48 -9.54 17.37
CA MET A 186 16.80 -8.53 16.37
C MET A 186 17.95 -8.96 15.46
N GLU A 187 19.05 -9.45 16.03
CA GLU A 187 20.19 -9.94 15.23
C GLU A 187 19.85 -11.22 14.46
N THR A 188 19.04 -12.10 15.04
CA THR A 188 18.55 -13.30 14.35
C THR A 188 17.68 -12.94 13.15
N ALA A 189 16.75 -11.99 13.32
CA ALA A 189 15.89 -11.50 12.24
C ALA A 189 16.69 -10.85 11.12
N LYS A 190 17.65 -9.97 11.45
CA LYS A 190 18.57 -9.36 10.47
C LYS A 190 19.39 -10.42 9.73
N ALA A 191 19.93 -11.41 10.45
CA ALA A 191 20.72 -12.48 9.83
C ALA A 191 19.88 -13.34 8.88
N TRP A 192 18.61 -13.61 9.22
CA TRP A 192 17.68 -14.26 8.30
C TRP A 192 17.41 -13.36 7.09
N LEU A 193 16.94 -12.12 7.25
CA LEU A 193 16.69 -11.21 6.11
C LEU A 193 17.88 -11.08 5.15
N ARG A 194 19.11 -11.00 5.66
CA ARG A 194 20.34 -11.01 4.83
C ARG A 194 20.47 -12.29 4.01
N ARG A 195 20.30 -13.46 4.63
CA ARG A 195 20.30 -14.75 3.91
C ARG A 195 19.17 -14.84 2.89
N ALA A 196 17.99 -14.29 3.17
CA ALA A 196 16.86 -14.26 2.24
C ALA A 196 17.22 -13.47 0.97
N ALA A 197 17.85 -12.31 1.17
CA ALA A 197 18.32 -11.46 0.09
C ALA A 197 19.48 -12.09 -0.70
N GLU A 198 20.43 -12.75 -0.03
CA GLU A 198 21.55 -13.45 -0.69
C GLU A 198 21.10 -14.67 -1.51
N ALA A 199 20.04 -15.35 -1.08
CA ALA A 199 19.43 -16.47 -1.80
C ALA A 199 18.52 -16.03 -2.97
N HIS A 200 18.27 -14.72 -3.12
CA HIS A 200 17.43 -14.19 -4.18
C HIS A 200 18.07 -14.42 -5.57
N PRO A 201 17.29 -14.89 -6.57
CA PRO A 201 17.82 -15.08 -7.92
C PRO A 201 18.35 -13.78 -8.53
N LYS A 202 19.60 -13.82 -9.03
CA LYS A 202 20.21 -12.70 -9.76
C LYS A 202 19.60 -12.47 -11.14
#